data_AF-A0A1U9LDJ0-F1
#
_entry.id   AF-A0A1U9LDJ0-F1
#
_cell.length_a   1.000
_cell.length_b   1.000
_cell.length_c   1.000
_cell.angle_alpha   90.00
_cell.angle_beta   90.00
_cell.angle_gamma   90.00
#
_symmetry.space_group_name_H-M   'P 1'
#
loop_
_entity.id
_entity.type
_entity.pdbx_description
1 polymer ?
#
loop_
_entity_poly.entity_id
_entity_poly.type
_entity_poly.pdbx_seq_one_letter_code
_entity_poly.pdbx_strand_id
1 'polypeptide(L)'
;MLALSVAPGYVAARAKTGTHTSSTHKGHASKATASQSGDPVIMTSQPGTALDKQARILNADDLASAARHHEKPLVLIGSAPLSASGKSIGLFVQVQSASLCGSAGCSTDVYLQQKGRWVKVLDSVSGPITLGPSSHGIMKDIVVDGSDRWVWKKGAYADTLVATDLPGFKTSIRRHQAAMKKSGHPVSE
;
A
#
# COMPACT_ATOMS: atom_id res chain seq x y z
N MET A 1 -52.41 45.06 25.49
CA MET A 1 -51.11 45.32 26.13
C MET A 1 -50.21 45.97 25.10
N LEU A 2 -49.67 47.13 25.43
CA LEU A 2 -48.80 47.96 24.60
C LEU A 2 -47.43 47.31 24.34
N ALA A 3 -46.94 47.55 23.13
CA ALA A 3 -45.58 47.87 22.68
C ALA A 3 -44.37 47.46 23.54
N LEU A 4 -43.37 46.86 22.89
CA LEU A 4 -41.96 47.03 23.24
C LEU A 4 -41.12 47.36 22.01
N SER A 5 -40.37 48.43 22.20
CA SER A 5 -39.70 49.28 21.24
C SER A 5 -38.33 48.76 20.79
N VAL A 6 -37.94 49.25 19.61
CA VAL A 6 -36.57 49.29 19.05
C VAL A 6 -35.66 50.17 19.90
N ALA A 7 -34.39 49.78 20.04
CA ALA A 7 -33.23 50.67 20.31
C ALA A 7 -31.90 49.92 19.95
N PRO A 8 -30.72 50.56 19.95
CA PRO A 8 -30.07 51.10 18.74
C PRO A 8 -28.64 50.55 18.51
N GLY A 9 -28.12 50.85 17.31
CA GLY A 9 -26.76 50.53 16.90
C GLY A 9 -25.67 51.35 17.61
N TYR A 10 -24.47 50.77 17.67
CA TYR A 10 -23.23 51.46 17.97
C TYR A 10 -22.19 51.07 16.92
N VAL A 11 -21.71 52.09 16.21
CA VAL A 11 -20.57 52.02 15.29
C VAL A 11 -19.29 52.03 16.12
N ALA A 12 -18.37 51.11 15.88
CA ALA A 12 -17.00 51.16 16.39
C ALA A 12 -16.02 51.19 15.23
N ALA A 13 -15.08 52.14 15.33
CA ALA A 13 -14.20 52.62 14.28
C ALA A 13 -13.06 51.65 13.91
N ARG A 14 -12.53 51.88 12.70
CA ARG A 14 -11.27 51.35 12.17
C ARG A 14 -10.10 51.59 13.13
N ALA A 15 -9.25 50.58 13.29
CA ALA A 15 -7.84 50.75 13.57
C ALA A 15 -7.02 50.03 12.49
N LYS A 16 -6.14 50.79 11.82
CA LYS A 16 -5.06 50.27 10.98
C LYS A 16 -3.87 49.95 11.89
N THR A 17 -3.22 48.81 11.72
CA THR A 17 -1.83 48.62 12.12
C THR A 17 -1.24 47.35 11.50
N GLY A 18 0.00 47.44 11.04
CA GLY A 18 0.95 46.32 11.08
C GLY A 18 1.04 45.45 9.83
N THR A 19 1.74 45.93 8.81
CA THR A 19 2.38 45.06 7.81
C THR A 19 3.53 44.32 8.50
N HIS A 20 3.43 42.99 8.60
CA HIS A 20 4.56 42.13 8.95
C HIS A 20 4.82 41.16 7.79
N THR A 21 5.84 41.47 7.02
CA THR A 21 6.38 40.65 5.93
C THR A 21 7.30 39.56 6.48
N SER A 22 7.28 38.41 5.78
CA SER A 22 8.34 37.39 5.67
C SER A 22 8.73 36.58 6.92
N SER A 23 8.32 35.31 6.93
CA SER A 23 9.27 34.19 6.89
C SER A 23 8.56 32.96 6.29
N THR A 24 8.65 32.81 4.98
CA THR A 24 8.32 31.56 4.31
C THR A 24 9.37 30.53 4.72
N HIS A 25 9.00 29.65 5.64
CA HIS A 25 9.73 28.40 5.83
C HIS A 25 9.72 27.69 4.48
N LYS A 26 10.88 27.68 3.81
CA LYS A 26 11.17 26.80 2.67
C LYS A 26 11.03 25.38 3.19
N GLY A 27 9.81 24.84 3.12
CA GLY A 27 9.61 23.41 3.12
C GLY A 27 10.50 22.86 2.02
N HIS A 28 11.43 21.99 2.40
CA HIS A 28 12.15 21.17 1.45
C HIS A 28 11.09 20.34 0.73
N ALA A 29 10.62 20.86 -0.40
CA ALA A 29 9.89 20.08 -1.38
C ALA A 29 10.86 19.01 -1.83
N SER A 30 10.75 17.83 -1.21
CA SER A 30 11.29 16.60 -1.76
C SER A 30 10.87 16.58 -3.22
N LYS A 31 11.87 16.64 -4.08
CA LYS A 31 11.73 16.61 -5.52
C LYS A 31 10.87 15.39 -5.84
N ALA A 32 9.59 15.61 -6.10
CA ALA A 32 8.72 14.59 -6.65
C ALA A 32 9.33 14.23 -7.99
N THR A 33 10.10 13.15 -8.00
CA THR A 33 10.45 12.46 -9.23
C THR A 33 9.14 12.22 -9.95
N ALA A 34 9.01 12.78 -11.16
CA ALA A 34 7.83 12.61 -12.00
C ALA A 34 7.50 11.12 -12.01
N SER A 35 6.43 10.76 -11.29
CA SER A 35 5.93 9.40 -11.23
C SER A 35 5.69 8.98 -12.67
N GLN A 36 6.30 7.87 -13.10
CA GLN A 36 5.97 7.30 -14.39
C GLN A 36 4.45 7.08 -14.38
N SER A 37 3.73 7.78 -15.24
CA SER A 37 2.26 7.79 -15.29
C SER A 37 1.75 6.39 -15.64
N GLY A 38 1.67 5.50 -14.66
CA GLY A 38 1.01 4.21 -14.75
C GLY A 38 -0.48 4.33 -14.47
N ASP A 39 -1.24 3.32 -14.90
CA ASP A 39 -2.68 3.25 -14.64
C ASP A 39 -2.90 2.88 -13.16
N PRO A 40 -3.52 3.75 -12.33
CA PRO A 40 -3.73 3.43 -10.92
C PRO A 40 -4.74 2.31 -10.75
N VAL A 41 -4.46 1.39 -9.84
CA VAL A 41 -5.42 0.38 -9.42
C VAL A 41 -6.35 1.00 -8.38
N ILE A 42 -7.61 1.18 -8.74
CA ILE A 42 -8.62 1.76 -7.85
C ILE A 42 -9.15 0.66 -6.92
N MET A 43 -8.95 0.86 -5.62
CA MET A 43 -9.37 -0.05 -4.57
C MET A 43 -10.69 0.43 -3.96
N THR A 44 -11.73 -0.40 -3.99
CA THR A 44 -13.07 -0.03 -3.46
C THR A 44 -13.64 -1.11 -2.55
N SER A 45 -14.50 -0.67 -1.62
CA SER A 45 -15.34 -1.57 -0.84
C SER A 45 -16.57 -1.95 -1.65
N GLN A 46 -16.82 -3.24 -1.78
CA GLN A 46 -17.94 -3.76 -2.59
C GLN A 46 -18.61 -4.97 -1.93
N PRO A 47 -19.12 -4.82 -0.69
CA PRO A 47 -19.60 -5.93 0.13
C PRO A 47 -20.73 -6.71 -0.54
N GLY A 48 -20.67 -8.04 -0.47
CA GLY A 48 -21.72 -8.93 -0.96
C GLY A 48 -21.69 -9.21 -2.46
N THR A 49 -20.85 -8.50 -3.24
CA THR A 49 -20.62 -8.80 -4.66
C THR A 49 -19.92 -10.15 -4.84
N ALA A 50 -19.97 -10.70 -6.06
CA ALA A 50 -19.27 -11.95 -6.37
C ALA A 50 -17.76 -11.83 -6.15
N LEU A 51 -17.17 -10.68 -6.51
CA LEU A 51 -15.76 -10.39 -6.28
C LEU A 51 -15.43 -10.26 -4.79
N ASP A 52 -16.29 -9.66 -3.97
CA ASP A 52 -16.09 -9.62 -2.51
C ASP A 52 -16.14 -11.00 -1.88
N LYS A 53 -17.11 -11.84 -2.27
CA LYS A 53 -17.15 -13.23 -1.81
C LYS A 53 -15.89 -14.00 -2.19
N GLN A 54 -15.43 -13.84 -3.44
CA GLN A 54 -14.21 -14.48 -3.90
C GLN A 54 -12.97 -13.96 -3.17
N ALA A 55 -12.85 -12.65 -2.95
CA ALA A 55 -11.76 -12.03 -2.21
C ALA A 55 -11.72 -12.56 -0.76
N ARG A 56 -12.87 -12.70 -0.10
CA ARG A 56 -12.95 -13.27 1.25
C ARG A 56 -12.55 -14.74 1.30
N ILE A 57 -12.88 -15.53 0.28
CA ILE A 57 -12.43 -16.92 0.16
C ILE A 57 -10.91 -16.97 0.01
N LEU A 58 -10.33 -16.10 -0.83
CA LEU A 58 -8.89 -16.09 -1.10
C LEU A 58 -8.05 -15.64 0.11
N ASN A 59 -8.62 -14.77 0.95
CA ASN A 59 -7.95 -14.19 2.12
C ASN A 59 -8.58 -14.69 3.43
N ALA A 60 -9.11 -15.92 3.43
CA ALA A 60 -9.82 -16.48 4.58
C ALA A 60 -8.94 -16.57 5.83
N ASP A 61 -7.64 -16.85 5.66
CA ASP A 61 -6.69 -16.95 6.77
C ASP A 61 -6.46 -15.61 7.46
N ASP A 62 -6.30 -14.53 6.69
CA ASP A 62 -6.17 -13.17 7.25
C ASP A 62 -7.44 -12.74 7.96
N LEU A 63 -8.61 -13.00 7.36
CA LEU A 63 -9.90 -12.73 7.99
C LEU A 63 -10.09 -13.51 9.28
N ALA A 64 -9.67 -14.79 9.32
CA ALA A 64 -9.71 -15.60 10.52
C ALA A 64 -8.71 -15.10 11.58
N SER A 65 -7.53 -14.62 11.17
CA SER A 65 -6.56 -13.99 12.05
C SER A 65 -7.14 -12.75 12.72
N ALA A 66 -7.68 -11.81 11.94
CA ALA A 66 -8.30 -10.60 12.48
C ALA A 66 -9.53 -10.92 13.36
N ALA A 67 -10.31 -11.95 13.02
CA ALA A 67 -11.44 -12.39 13.84
C ALA A 67 -11.01 -12.89 15.23
N ARG A 68 -9.81 -13.48 15.37
CA ARG A 68 -9.23 -13.85 16.68
C ARG A 68 -8.93 -12.63 17.55
N HIS A 69 -8.77 -11.45 16.94
CA HIS A 69 -8.64 -10.16 17.62
C HIS A 69 -9.98 -9.42 17.78
N HIS A 70 -11.11 -10.09 17.53
CA HIS A 70 -12.47 -9.51 17.57
C HIS A 70 -12.70 -8.36 16.58
N GLU A 71 -11.93 -8.33 15.49
CA GLU A 71 -12.03 -7.29 14.49
C GLU A 71 -13.05 -7.66 13.39
N LYS A 72 -13.57 -6.62 12.72
CA LYS A 72 -14.40 -6.76 11.52
C LYS A 72 -13.67 -6.12 10.34
N PRO A 73 -12.83 -6.87 9.61
CA PRO A 73 -11.99 -6.30 8.57
C PRO A 73 -12.81 -5.74 7.41
N LEU A 74 -12.40 -4.58 6.91
CA LEU A 74 -12.86 -4.06 5.63
C LEU A 74 -12.05 -4.74 4.52
N VAL A 75 -12.72 -5.19 3.44
CA VAL A 75 -12.04 -5.78 2.29
C VAL A 75 -12.16 -4.79 1.14
N LEU A 76 -11.02 -4.26 0.69
CA LEU A 76 -10.94 -3.43 -0.51
C LEU A 76 -10.48 -4.26 -1.69
N ILE A 77 -11.09 -4.02 -2.84
CA ILE A 77 -10.88 -4.81 -4.05
C ILE A 77 -10.61 -3.87 -5.21
N GLY A 78 -9.56 -4.18 -5.96
CA GLY A 78 -9.25 -3.58 -7.26
C GLY A 78 -9.22 -4.64 -8.34
N SER A 79 -9.52 -4.24 -9.57
CA SER A 79 -9.38 -5.10 -10.74
C SER A 79 -8.69 -4.33 -11.86
N ALA A 80 -7.64 -4.90 -12.43
CA ALA A 80 -6.92 -4.24 -13.52
C ALA A 80 -6.33 -5.26 -14.51
N PRO A 81 -6.20 -4.89 -15.80
CA PRO A 81 -5.59 -5.75 -16.81
C PRO A 81 -4.08 -5.87 -16.58
N LEU A 82 -3.66 -7.01 -16.04
CA LEU A 82 -2.24 -7.31 -15.83
C LEU A 82 -1.54 -7.68 -17.13
N SER A 83 -2.21 -8.38 -18.05
CA SER A 83 -1.57 -8.67 -19.34
C SER A 83 -1.53 -7.42 -20.21
N ALA A 84 -0.45 -7.24 -20.99
CA ALA A 84 -0.38 -6.18 -22.00
C ALA A 84 -1.53 -6.25 -23.03
N SER A 85 -2.06 -7.46 -23.28
CA SER A 85 -3.21 -7.69 -24.17
C SER A 85 -4.58 -7.35 -23.57
N GLY A 86 -4.66 -7.02 -22.28
CA GLY A 86 -5.92 -6.82 -21.55
C GLY A 86 -6.70 -8.09 -21.18
N LYS A 87 -6.27 -9.28 -21.63
CA LYS A 87 -7.00 -10.54 -21.44
C LYS A 87 -6.89 -11.14 -20.04
N SER A 88 -5.78 -10.91 -19.34
CA SER A 88 -5.59 -11.40 -17.97
C SER A 88 -5.85 -10.27 -16.99
N ILE A 89 -6.96 -10.37 -16.27
CA ILE A 89 -7.36 -9.43 -15.22
C ILE A 89 -6.80 -9.93 -13.88
N GLY A 90 -6.07 -9.06 -13.18
CA GLY A 90 -5.65 -9.26 -11.81
C GLY A 90 -6.71 -8.78 -10.83
N LEU A 91 -6.85 -9.50 -9.73
CA LEU A 91 -7.67 -9.12 -8.57
C LEU A 91 -6.73 -8.69 -7.45
N PHE A 92 -6.82 -7.43 -7.05
CA PHE A 92 -6.06 -6.83 -5.97
C PHE A 92 -6.95 -6.83 -4.74
N VAL A 93 -6.48 -7.40 -3.63
CA VAL A 93 -7.27 -7.50 -2.40
C VAL A 93 -6.46 -6.97 -1.24
N GLN A 94 -7.03 -6.00 -0.53
CA GLN A 94 -6.47 -5.47 0.69
C GLN A 94 -7.44 -5.75 1.84
N VAL A 95 -6.99 -6.49 2.84
CA VAL A 95 -7.73 -6.70 4.09
C VAL A 95 -7.28 -5.62 5.07
N GLN A 96 -8.21 -4.76 5.48
CA GLN A 96 -7.97 -3.67 6.41
C GLN A 96 -8.46 -4.04 7.80
N SER A 97 -7.51 -4.28 8.70
CA SER A 97 -7.76 -4.60 10.10
C SER A 97 -6.61 -4.06 10.97
N ALA A 98 -6.88 -3.66 12.21
CA ALA A 98 -5.85 -3.04 13.06
C ALA A 98 -4.73 -4.03 13.40
N SER A 99 -5.05 -5.30 13.62
CA SER A 99 -4.09 -6.37 13.89
C SER A 99 -3.23 -6.77 12.68
N LEU A 100 -3.69 -6.53 11.45
CA LEU A 100 -2.97 -6.90 10.22
C LEU A 100 -2.20 -5.74 9.59
N CYS A 101 -2.62 -4.49 9.84
CA CYS A 101 -1.99 -3.32 9.26
C CYS A 101 -0.86 -2.79 10.15
N GLY A 102 0.32 -2.57 9.55
CA GLY A 102 1.49 -2.03 10.25
C GLY A 102 1.66 -0.53 10.04
N SER A 103 2.84 -0.01 10.39
CA SER A 103 3.21 1.40 10.17
C SER A 103 3.27 1.80 8.69
N ALA A 104 3.47 0.83 7.79
CA ALA A 104 3.43 1.02 6.34
C ALA A 104 1.99 0.96 5.77
N GLY A 105 0.98 0.82 6.63
CA GLY A 105 -0.40 0.60 6.24
C GLY A 105 -0.75 -0.88 6.04
N CYS A 106 -1.87 -1.12 5.36
CA CYS A 106 -2.38 -2.45 5.11
C CYS A 106 -1.76 -3.04 3.84
N SER A 107 -1.44 -4.33 3.88
CA SER A 107 -0.87 -5.05 2.75
C SER A 107 -1.94 -5.50 1.76
N THR A 108 -1.56 -5.51 0.48
CA THR A 108 -2.41 -5.88 -0.66
C THR A 108 -1.81 -7.12 -1.32
N ASP A 109 -2.66 -8.12 -1.53
CA ASP A 109 -2.35 -9.30 -2.33
C ASP A 109 -2.86 -9.14 -3.76
N VAL A 110 -2.19 -9.78 -4.71
CA VAL A 110 -2.64 -9.83 -6.11
C VAL A 110 -2.83 -11.27 -6.53
N TYR A 111 -4.02 -11.53 -7.07
CA TYR A 111 -4.43 -12.82 -7.58
C TYR A 111 -4.66 -12.76 -9.08
N LEU A 112 -4.27 -13.80 -9.79
CA LEU A 112 -4.53 -13.96 -11.21
C LEU A 112 -5.32 -15.22 -11.45
N GLN A 113 -6.36 -15.13 -12.28
CA GLN A 113 -7.09 -16.32 -12.70
C GLN A 113 -6.30 -17.07 -13.77
N GLN A 114 -5.88 -18.29 -13.46
CA GLN A 114 -5.15 -19.18 -14.35
C GLN A 114 -5.86 -20.53 -14.40
N LYS A 115 -6.22 -21.00 -15.61
CA LYS A 115 -6.86 -22.31 -15.82
C LYS A 115 -8.09 -22.54 -14.92
N GLY A 116 -8.91 -21.51 -14.74
CA GLY A 116 -10.12 -21.56 -13.91
C GLY A 116 -9.89 -21.44 -12.40
N ARG A 117 -8.65 -21.25 -11.94
CA ARG A 117 -8.31 -21.09 -10.52
C ARG A 117 -7.65 -19.75 -10.26
N TRP A 118 -7.93 -19.15 -9.10
CA TRP A 118 -7.20 -18.00 -8.62
C TRP A 118 -5.87 -18.44 -8.03
N VAL A 119 -4.78 -17.80 -8.47
CA VAL A 119 -3.42 -18.04 -8.00
C VAL A 119 -2.89 -16.73 -7.44
N LYS A 120 -2.36 -16.73 -6.22
CA LYS A 120 -1.66 -15.58 -5.66
C LYS A 120 -0.36 -15.39 -6.46
N VAL A 121 -0.19 -14.21 -7.06
CA VAL A 121 0.94 -13.86 -7.93
C VAL A 121 1.80 -12.73 -7.37
N LEU A 122 1.30 -11.99 -6.39
CA LEU A 122 2.08 -11.04 -5.59
C LEU A 122 1.52 -11.10 -4.16
N ASP A 123 2.42 -11.18 -3.19
CA ASP A 123 2.08 -11.33 -1.79
C ASP A 123 2.44 -10.06 -1.03
N SER A 124 1.47 -9.52 -0.31
CA SER A 124 1.65 -8.56 0.76
C SER A 124 2.48 -7.31 0.43
N VAL A 125 2.02 -6.49 -0.53
CA VAL A 125 2.62 -5.17 -0.81
C VAL A 125 1.84 -4.03 -0.17
N SER A 126 2.54 -3.05 0.39
CA SER A 126 1.90 -1.92 1.09
C SER A 126 2.12 -0.62 0.32
N GLY A 127 1.04 0.13 0.12
CA GLY A 127 1.05 1.43 -0.57
C GLY A 127 0.19 1.45 -1.84
N PRO A 128 0.03 2.63 -2.47
CA PRO A 128 -0.70 2.78 -3.72
C PRO A 128 -0.10 1.90 -4.83
N ILE A 129 -0.96 1.28 -5.63
CA ILE A 129 -0.56 0.39 -6.72
C ILE A 129 -0.89 1.03 -8.06
N THR A 130 0.09 1.02 -8.97
CA THR A 130 -0.07 1.44 -10.36
C THR A 130 0.46 0.37 -11.29
N LEU A 131 -0.14 0.25 -12.48
CA LEU A 131 0.39 -0.60 -13.54
C LEU A 131 1.31 0.24 -14.42
N GLY A 132 2.58 -0.13 -14.45
CA GLY A 132 3.60 0.54 -15.23
C GLY A 132 3.39 0.39 -16.75
N PRO A 133 3.97 1.30 -17.55
CA PRO A 133 3.91 1.20 -19.02
C PRO A 133 4.79 0.07 -19.57
N SER A 134 5.77 -0.41 -18.78
CA SER A 134 6.65 -1.52 -19.14
C SER A 134 5.99 -2.85 -18.84
N SER A 135 6.44 -3.90 -19.54
CA SER A 135 5.99 -5.27 -19.33
C SER A 135 7.19 -6.21 -19.35
N HIS A 136 7.17 -7.22 -18.50
CA HIS A 136 8.13 -8.33 -18.53
C HIS A 136 7.39 -9.61 -18.93
N GLY A 137 7.79 -10.19 -20.07
CA GLY A 137 6.98 -11.23 -20.70
C GLY A 137 5.64 -10.66 -21.18
N ILE A 138 4.52 -11.26 -20.75
CA ILE A 138 3.17 -10.86 -21.17
C ILE A 138 2.46 -9.93 -20.17
N MET A 139 3.07 -9.67 -19.01
CA MET A 139 2.45 -8.94 -17.91
C MET A 139 3.08 -7.56 -17.74
N LYS A 140 2.24 -6.55 -17.50
CA LYS A 140 2.63 -5.21 -17.08
C LYS A 140 3.37 -5.28 -15.75
N ASP A 141 4.33 -4.39 -15.59
CA ASP A 141 5.02 -4.22 -14.32
C ASP A 141 4.06 -3.60 -13.30
N ILE A 142 4.17 -4.01 -12.04
CA ILE A 142 3.43 -3.41 -10.93
C ILE A 142 4.39 -2.44 -10.23
N VAL A 143 3.97 -1.20 -10.03
CA VAL A 143 4.71 -0.21 -9.26
C VAL A 143 3.93 0.11 -8.00
N VAL A 144 4.54 -0.17 -6.85
CA VAL A 144 4.01 0.07 -5.52
C VAL A 144 4.68 1.32 -4.94
N ASP A 145 3.88 2.16 -4.30
CA ASP A 145 4.32 3.41 -3.65
C ASP A 145 5.17 4.32 -4.57
N GLY A 146 4.91 4.24 -5.88
CA GLY A 146 5.55 5.05 -6.91
C GLY A 146 6.99 4.68 -7.27
N SER A 147 7.66 3.77 -6.56
CA SER A 147 9.07 3.42 -6.82
C SER A 147 9.39 1.94 -6.75
N ASP A 148 8.65 1.15 -5.97
CA ASP A 148 8.90 -0.27 -5.80
C ASP A 148 8.34 -1.03 -6.99
N ARG A 149 9.22 -1.37 -7.93
CA ARG A 149 8.83 -2.04 -9.17
C ARG A 149 8.95 -3.56 -9.02
N TRP A 150 7.83 -4.21 -9.30
CA TRP A 150 7.67 -5.65 -9.33
C TRP A 150 7.49 -6.12 -10.77
N VAL A 151 8.33 -7.07 -11.18
CA VAL A 151 8.36 -7.58 -12.56
C VAL A 151 7.94 -9.04 -12.60
N TRP A 152 7.24 -9.41 -13.66
CA TRP A 152 6.77 -10.78 -13.84
C TRP A 152 7.94 -11.74 -14.13
N LYS A 153 8.07 -12.77 -13.30
CA LYS A 153 9.08 -13.84 -13.41
C LYS A 153 8.47 -15.19 -13.04
N LYS A 154 8.54 -16.16 -13.95
CA LYS A 154 8.20 -17.57 -13.70
C LYS A 154 6.81 -17.80 -13.05
N GLY A 155 5.81 -16.99 -13.38
CA GLY A 155 4.44 -17.20 -12.91
C GLY A 155 4.01 -16.34 -11.72
N ALA A 156 4.90 -15.50 -11.20
CA ALA A 156 4.61 -14.53 -10.13
C ALA A 156 5.38 -13.22 -10.35
N TYR A 157 5.03 -12.19 -9.61
CA TYR A 157 5.76 -10.94 -9.54
C TYR A 157 6.93 -11.06 -8.55
N ALA A 158 8.07 -10.53 -8.93
CA ALA A 158 9.27 -10.47 -8.11
C ALA A 158 9.78 -9.03 -8.05
N ASP A 159 10.26 -8.64 -6.87
CA ASP A 159 10.90 -7.35 -6.67
C ASP A 159 12.12 -7.19 -7.60
N THR A 160 12.33 -5.97 -8.08
CA THR A 160 13.51 -5.58 -8.85
C THR A 160 14.63 -5.00 -8.00
N LEU A 161 14.36 -4.66 -6.73
CA LEU A 161 15.38 -4.29 -5.76
C LEU A 161 16.26 -5.52 -5.49
N VAL A 162 17.43 -5.52 -6.11
CA VAL A 162 18.47 -6.47 -5.77
C VAL A 162 19.04 -6.02 -4.44
N ALA A 163 18.81 -6.79 -3.38
CA ALA A 163 19.57 -6.63 -2.14
C ALA A 163 21.05 -6.73 -2.51
N THR A 164 21.76 -5.60 -2.43
CA THR A 164 23.17 -5.55 -2.82
C THR A 164 23.94 -6.42 -1.83
N ASP A 165 24.58 -7.49 -2.30
CA ASP A 165 25.44 -8.32 -1.46
C ASP A 165 26.65 -7.47 -1.07
N LEU A 166 26.61 -6.91 0.13
CA LEU A 166 27.72 -6.13 0.68
C LEU A 166 28.95 -7.05 0.75
N PRO A 167 30.07 -6.70 0.11
CA PRO A 167 31.27 -7.55 0.10
C PRO A 167 31.66 -7.98 1.51
N GLY A 168 31.67 -9.29 1.77
CA GLY A 168 32.03 -9.87 3.06
C GLY A 168 30.90 -9.97 4.10
N PHE A 169 29.68 -9.50 3.81
CA PHE A 169 28.55 -9.55 4.74
C PHE A 169 28.14 -10.98 5.08
N LYS A 170 27.98 -11.85 4.07
CA LYS A 170 27.73 -13.30 4.28
C LYS A 170 28.80 -13.97 5.13
N THR A 171 30.07 -13.60 4.92
CA THR A 171 31.20 -14.11 5.71
C THR A 171 31.14 -13.63 7.16
N SER A 172 30.76 -12.37 7.37
CA SER A 172 30.56 -11.79 8.71
C SER A 172 29.45 -12.51 9.48
N ILE A 173 28.27 -12.71 8.85
CA ILE A 173 27.16 -13.45 9.44
C ILE A 173 27.60 -14.86 9.83
N ARG A 174 28.25 -15.60 8.91
CA ARG A 174 28.71 -16.97 9.19
C ARG A 174 29.69 -17.03 10.35
N ARG A 175 30.63 -16.09 10.44
CA ARG A 175 31.59 -16.01 11.55
C ARG A 175 30.87 -15.74 12.87
N HIS A 176 29.91 -14.83 12.88
CA HIS A 176 29.13 -14.50 14.06
C HIS A 176 28.26 -15.69 14.51
N GLN A 177 27.52 -16.33 13.60
CA GLN A 177 26.73 -17.53 13.90
C GLN A 177 27.61 -18.68 14.43
N ALA A 178 28.80 -18.89 13.87
CA ALA A 178 29.75 -19.87 14.36
C ALA A 178 30.28 -19.53 15.76
N ALA A 179 30.51 -18.25 16.06
CA ALA A 179 30.88 -17.80 17.40
C ALA A 179 29.74 -18.00 18.41
N MET A 180 28.49 -17.71 18.04
CA MET A 180 27.31 -17.91 18.89
C MET A 180 27.03 -19.39 19.16
N LYS A 181 27.20 -20.26 18.16
CA LYS A 181 27.13 -21.73 18.35
C LYS A 181 28.22 -22.24 19.31
N LYS A 182 29.43 -21.68 19.24
CA LYS A 182 30.53 -22.04 20.15
C LYS A 182 30.32 -21.52 21.58
N SER A 183 29.61 -20.40 21.76
CA SER A 183 29.29 -19.84 23.07
C SER A 183 28.00 -20.39 23.69
N GLY A 184 27.41 -21.44 23.10
CA GLY A 184 26.23 -22.12 23.66
C GLY A 184 24.92 -21.33 23.55
N HIS A 185 24.89 -20.25 22.77
CA HIS A 185 23.68 -19.47 22.55
C HIS A 185 22.91 -20.02 21.35
N PRO A 186 21.60 -20.29 21.45
CA PRO A 186 20.83 -20.83 20.34
C PRO A 186 20.77 -19.82 19.20
N VAL A 187 21.14 -20.26 18.00
CA VAL A 187 20.98 -19.51 16.75
C VAL A 187 19.75 -20.09 16.07
N SER A 188 18.61 -19.40 16.11
CA SER A 188 17.40 -19.83 15.40
C SER A 188 17.64 -19.82 13.89
N GLU A 189 17.21 -20.88 13.23
CA GLU A 189 17.29 -21.11 11.79
C GLU A 189 16.17 -20.40 11.03
#